data_AF-A0A2N3IT33-F1
#
_entry.id   AF-A0A2N3IT33-F1
#
_cell.length_a   1.000
_cell.length_b   1.000
_cell.length_c   1.000
_cell.angle_alpha   90.00
_cell.angle_beta   90.00
_cell.angle_gamma   90.00
#
_symmetry.space_group_name_H-M   'P 1'
#
loop_
_entity.id
_entity.type
_entity.pdbx_description
1 polymer ?
#
loop_
_entity_poly.entity_id
_entity_poly.type
_entity_poly.pdbx_seq_one_letter_code
_entity_poly.pdbx_strand_id
1 'polypeptide(L)'
;MISHQGLVRTFPNATLYKADYIQTNGAIDLTGLALKYQKVDERGVTRWSVWANNGVMATKWWVELSRDEILKDNPNSVQLTSINRQMNRPMADGRVPAELVIKRVDVSYNDIVHNTPQIKVSNPNISSKLNTELDFVSAGTSMYPKWSGKISLTELKTRAINTDNWHDNKGYSTDMLGDVETTRNGDKVAVTMTFPAAGCTLVGDATSSGKTNFDKLIFTGFDKCRFDLAKGVNWTAPDLFNNEGLAKGRNGAVAYGATLKNDSGAEMLLIGFPELDGVVLVMNKR
;
A
#
# COMPACT_ATOMS: atom_id res chain seq x y z
N MET A 1 -2.25 45.83 -13.65
CA MET A 1 -1.48 44.57 -13.54
C MET A 1 -2.06 43.77 -12.40
N ILE A 2 -2.92 42.80 -12.68
CA ILE A 2 -3.53 41.94 -11.66
C ILE A 2 -2.68 40.68 -11.59
N SER A 3 -1.95 40.53 -10.48
CA SER A 3 -1.17 39.35 -10.12
C SER A 3 -2.08 38.13 -10.07
N HIS A 4 -1.92 37.19 -10.99
CA HIS A 4 -2.42 35.82 -10.84
C HIS A 4 -1.58 35.15 -9.74
N GLN A 5 -2.04 35.22 -8.49
CA GLN A 5 -1.60 34.30 -7.46
C GLN A 5 -2.05 32.91 -7.90
N GLY A 6 -1.11 32.15 -8.48
CA GLY A 6 -1.32 30.76 -8.82
C GLY A 6 -1.77 30.03 -7.56
N LEU A 7 -2.94 29.39 -7.64
CA LEU A 7 -3.39 28.39 -6.69
C LEU A 7 -2.22 27.44 -6.44
N VAL A 8 -1.63 27.51 -5.24
CA VAL A 8 -0.69 26.52 -4.75
C VAL A 8 -1.48 25.23 -4.64
N ARG A 9 -1.47 24.42 -5.70
CA ARG A 9 -1.98 23.04 -5.62
C ARG A 9 -1.13 22.34 -4.56
N THR A 10 -1.70 22.15 -3.37
CA THR A 10 -1.14 21.27 -2.35
C THR A 10 -1.13 19.86 -2.94
N PHE A 11 0.07 19.35 -3.22
CA PHE A 11 0.21 18.00 -3.77
C PHE A 11 -0.08 16.99 -2.66
N PRO A 12 -0.88 15.94 -2.94
CA PRO A 12 -1.07 14.89 -1.97
C PRO A 12 0.26 14.21 -1.71
N ASN A 13 0.53 14.01 -0.42
CA ASN A 13 1.68 13.26 0.02
C ASN A 13 1.21 11.91 0.56
N ALA A 14 2.09 10.94 0.66
CA ALA A 14 1.84 9.72 1.39
C ALA A 14 2.94 9.53 2.42
N THR A 15 2.67 8.77 3.47
CA THR A 15 3.67 8.43 4.49
C THR A 15 3.70 6.92 4.65
N LEU A 16 4.88 6.35 4.50
CA LEU A 16 5.11 4.92 4.61
C LEU A 16 5.60 4.59 6.02
N TYR A 17 5.08 3.50 6.56
CA TYR A 17 5.43 2.99 7.87
C TYR A 17 5.79 1.51 7.78
N LYS A 18 6.74 1.10 8.62
CA LYS A 18 6.84 -0.29 9.07
C LYS A 18 5.68 -0.54 10.04
N ALA A 19 4.99 -1.65 9.85
CA ALA A 19 3.86 -2.07 10.65
C ALA A 19 4.24 -3.30 11.48
N ASP A 20 4.40 -3.12 12.78
CA ASP A 20 4.72 -4.21 13.72
C ASP A 20 3.42 -4.69 14.37
N TYR A 21 3.03 -5.92 14.09
CA TYR A 21 1.82 -6.55 14.61
C TYR A 21 2.10 -7.06 16.02
N ILE A 22 1.40 -6.50 17.01
CA ILE A 22 1.74 -6.69 18.42
C ILE A 22 0.97 -7.88 18.98
N GLN A 23 1.65 -8.78 19.69
CA GLN A 23 1.05 -9.89 20.42
C GLN A 23 0.37 -9.41 21.71
N THR A 24 -0.50 -10.24 22.30
CA THR A 24 -1.16 -9.91 23.58
C THR A 24 -0.17 -9.70 24.73
N ASN A 25 1.03 -10.30 24.66
CA ASN A 25 2.11 -10.11 25.64
C ASN A 25 3.05 -8.92 25.32
N GLY A 26 2.75 -8.13 24.26
CA GLY A 26 3.54 -6.99 23.83
C GLY A 26 4.73 -7.31 22.91
N ALA A 27 5.01 -8.57 22.61
CA ALA A 27 6.04 -8.95 21.63
C ALA A 27 5.59 -8.65 20.20
N ILE A 28 6.53 -8.59 19.24
CA ILE A 28 6.20 -8.50 17.82
C ILE A 28 5.85 -9.90 17.31
N ASP A 29 4.68 -10.05 16.68
CA ASP A 29 4.25 -11.29 16.03
C ASP A 29 4.81 -11.40 14.61
N LEU A 30 4.54 -10.37 13.80
CA LEU A 30 4.98 -10.26 12.42
C LEU A 30 5.16 -8.80 12.04
N THR A 31 5.90 -8.57 10.96
CA THR A 31 6.12 -7.23 10.40
C THR A 31 5.49 -7.13 9.02
N GLY A 32 5.04 -5.92 8.71
CA GLY A 32 4.46 -5.57 7.43
C GLY A 32 4.74 -4.11 7.12
N LEU A 33 3.92 -3.53 6.27
CA LEU A 33 4.01 -2.12 5.90
C LEU A 33 2.61 -1.49 5.95
N ALA A 34 2.59 -0.18 6.17
CA ALA A 34 1.38 0.63 6.10
C ALA A 34 1.64 1.90 5.30
N LEU A 35 0.68 2.28 4.48
CA LEU A 35 0.70 3.53 3.73
C LEU A 35 -0.46 4.40 4.21
N LYS A 36 -0.12 5.59 4.69
CA LYS A 36 -1.07 6.65 4.98
C LYS A 36 -1.14 7.58 3.79
N TYR A 37 -2.30 7.70 3.17
CA TYR A 37 -2.49 8.66 2.09
C TYR A 37 -2.92 10.00 2.71
N GLN A 38 -2.23 11.08 2.35
CA GLN A 38 -2.69 12.43 2.72
C GLN A 38 -3.81 12.85 1.76
N LYS A 39 -4.80 13.50 2.35
CA LYS A 39 -6.02 13.97 1.70
C LYS A 39 -5.72 14.92 0.55
N VAL A 40 -6.00 14.55 -0.71
CA VAL A 40 -6.15 15.52 -1.82
C VAL A 40 -7.05 14.98 -2.94
N ASP A 41 -7.80 15.90 -3.56
CA ASP A 41 -8.53 15.82 -4.83
C ASP A 41 -9.92 15.14 -4.88
N GLU A 42 -10.77 15.33 -3.85
CA GLU A 42 -12.24 15.09 -3.89
C GLU A 42 -12.68 13.68 -4.37
N ARG A 43 -11.74 12.78 -4.59
CA ARG A 43 -11.87 11.42 -5.12
C ARG A 43 -10.78 10.60 -4.42
N GLY A 44 -11.23 9.62 -3.63
CA GLY A 44 -10.36 8.73 -2.88
C GLY A 44 -10.69 8.72 -1.40
N VAL A 45 -11.36 7.64 -0.98
CA VAL A 45 -11.87 7.37 0.37
C VAL A 45 -10.82 6.72 1.28
N THR A 46 -9.76 6.10 0.74
CA THR A 46 -8.81 5.31 1.52
C THR A 46 -7.76 6.17 2.23
N ARG A 47 -7.79 6.16 3.57
CA ARG A 47 -6.86 6.89 4.45
C ARG A 47 -5.64 6.06 4.82
N TRP A 48 -5.85 4.76 5.01
CA TRP A 48 -4.81 3.80 5.36
C TRP A 48 -4.93 2.56 4.49
N SER A 49 -3.80 2.05 4.02
CA SER A 49 -3.67 0.67 3.58
C SER A 49 -2.59 0.00 4.42
N VAL A 50 -2.84 -1.19 4.92
CA VAL A 50 -1.92 -1.97 5.75
C VAL A 50 -1.86 -3.38 5.20
N TRP A 51 -0.69 -3.99 5.17
CA TRP A 51 -0.52 -5.33 4.64
C TRP A 51 0.51 -6.15 5.40
N ALA A 52 0.20 -7.44 5.54
CA ALA A 52 1.03 -8.44 6.17
C ALA A 52 1.05 -9.71 5.33
N ASN A 53 2.19 -10.41 5.34
CA ASN A 53 2.33 -11.72 4.73
C ASN A 53 3.36 -12.52 5.53
N ASN A 54 2.97 -13.68 6.05
CA ASN A 54 3.87 -14.59 6.78
C ASN A 54 4.24 -15.85 5.97
N GLY A 55 3.96 -15.86 4.67
CA GLY A 55 4.19 -16.99 3.77
C GLY A 55 3.07 -18.04 3.76
N VAL A 56 2.19 -18.06 4.76
CA VAL A 56 1.01 -18.93 4.82
C VAL A 56 -0.29 -18.14 4.70
N MET A 57 -0.32 -16.95 5.28
CA MET A 57 -1.46 -16.04 5.29
C MET A 57 -0.97 -14.67 4.82
N ALA A 58 -1.64 -14.12 3.82
CA ALA A 58 -1.52 -12.71 3.49
C ALA A 58 -2.83 -12.00 3.81
N THR A 59 -2.73 -10.86 4.47
CA THR A 59 -3.87 -10.04 4.82
C THR A 59 -3.62 -8.61 4.43
N LYS A 60 -4.68 -7.98 3.93
CA LYS A 60 -4.74 -6.59 3.57
C LYS A 60 -5.87 -5.92 4.35
N TRP A 61 -5.57 -4.77 4.93
CA TRP A 61 -6.56 -3.91 5.57
C TRP A 61 -6.54 -2.56 4.89
N TRP A 62 -7.69 -1.94 4.81
CA TRP A 62 -7.76 -0.53 4.47
C TRP A 62 -8.89 0.17 5.21
N VAL A 63 -8.65 1.45 5.48
CA VAL A 63 -9.58 2.32 6.20
C VAL A 63 -10.11 3.35 5.22
N GLU A 64 -11.41 3.31 4.96
CA GLU A 64 -12.12 4.25 4.10
C GLU A 64 -12.89 5.28 4.92
N LEU A 65 -12.85 6.53 4.46
CA LEU A 65 -13.67 7.63 4.96
C LEU A 65 -15.08 7.51 4.38
N SER A 66 -16.09 7.77 5.20
CA SER A 66 -17.44 8.01 4.70
C SER A 66 -17.46 9.28 3.84
N ARG A 67 -18.35 9.35 2.84
CA ARG A 67 -18.42 10.47 1.87
C ARG A 67 -18.52 11.83 2.53
N ASP A 68 -19.29 11.91 3.62
CA ASP A 68 -19.54 13.15 4.36
C ASP A 68 -18.36 13.57 5.26
N GLU A 69 -17.35 12.70 5.40
CA GLU A 69 -16.18 12.93 6.26
C GLU A 69 -14.85 12.90 5.50
N ILE A 70 -14.86 12.77 4.17
CA ILE A 70 -13.66 12.77 3.29
C ILE A 70 -12.78 13.99 3.55
N LEU A 71 -13.39 15.12 3.93
CA LEU A 71 -12.67 16.36 4.18
C LEU A 71 -12.21 16.54 5.64
N LYS A 72 -12.50 15.62 6.56
CA LYS A 72 -12.13 15.77 7.98
C LYS A 72 -10.78 15.14 8.29
N ASP A 73 -9.97 15.83 9.08
CA ASP A 73 -8.71 15.26 9.62
C ASP A 73 -8.99 14.23 10.72
N ASN A 74 -10.08 14.37 11.45
CA ASN A 74 -10.57 13.38 12.41
C ASN A 74 -12.05 13.09 12.07
N PRO A 75 -12.32 12.15 11.16
CA PRO A 75 -13.67 11.68 10.88
C PRO A 75 -14.27 11.04 12.15
N ASN A 76 -15.59 11.10 12.33
CA ASN A 76 -16.24 10.45 13.45
C ASN A 76 -16.33 8.93 13.22
N SER A 77 -16.52 8.50 11.97
CA SER A 77 -16.67 7.09 11.59
C SER A 77 -15.91 6.78 10.30
N VAL A 78 -15.32 5.58 10.26
CA VAL A 78 -14.63 5.05 9.10
C VAL A 78 -15.02 3.60 8.88
N GLN A 79 -14.92 3.16 7.63
CA GLN A 79 -15.09 1.75 7.29
C GLN A 79 -13.73 1.06 7.28
N LEU A 80 -13.55 0.10 8.18
CA LEU A 80 -12.40 -0.79 8.19
C LEU A 80 -12.76 -2.06 7.40
N THR A 81 -12.05 -2.28 6.29
CA THR A 81 -12.15 -3.51 5.51
C THR A 81 -10.89 -4.34 5.69
N SER A 82 -11.05 -5.65 5.87
CA SER A 82 -9.95 -6.61 5.77
C SER A 82 -10.27 -7.70 4.75
N ILE A 83 -9.25 -8.13 4.03
CA ILE A 83 -9.27 -9.31 3.18
C ILE A 83 -8.10 -10.21 3.58
N ASN A 84 -8.41 -11.45 3.89
CA ASN A 84 -7.44 -12.49 4.24
C ASN A 84 -7.40 -13.54 3.16
N ARG A 85 -6.20 -14.05 2.85
CA ARG A 85 -5.99 -15.11 1.89
C ARG A 85 -4.98 -16.11 2.45
N GLN A 86 -5.46 -17.34 2.71
CA GLN A 86 -4.62 -18.44 3.14
C GLN A 86 -4.04 -19.19 1.94
N MET A 87 -2.71 -19.20 1.82
CA MET A 87 -2.01 -20.03 0.84
C MET A 87 -1.90 -21.46 1.36
N ASN A 88 -2.74 -22.37 0.85
CA ASN A 88 -2.52 -23.79 1.05
C ASN A 88 -1.39 -24.29 0.12
N ARG A 89 -0.66 -25.34 0.57
CA ARG A 89 0.47 -26.03 -0.07
C ARG A 89 0.34 -26.21 -1.60
N PRO A 90 1.46 -26.38 -2.35
CA PRO A 90 1.44 -26.48 -3.81
C PRO A 90 0.41 -27.52 -4.28
N MET A 91 -0.62 -27.04 -4.96
CA MET A 91 -1.72 -27.87 -5.43
C MET A 91 -1.38 -28.40 -6.82
N ALA A 92 -1.54 -29.71 -7.00
CA ALA A 92 -1.19 -30.43 -8.22
C ALA A 92 -2.14 -30.19 -9.41
N ASP A 93 -3.19 -29.37 -9.25
CA ASP A 93 -4.36 -29.35 -10.13
C ASP A 93 -4.84 -27.94 -10.60
N GLY A 94 -4.05 -26.88 -10.37
CA GLY A 94 -4.21 -25.63 -11.13
C GLY A 94 -5.53 -24.86 -10.91
N ARG A 95 -6.24 -25.08 -9.80
CA ARG A 95 -7.42 -24.28 -9.40
C ARG A 95 -7.26 -23.84 -7.96
N VAL A 96 -7.33 -22.54 -7.71
CA VAL A 96 -7.33 -21.97 -6.35
C VAL A 96 -8.67 -21.27 -6.15
N PRO A 97 -9.33 -21.49 -5.00
CA PRO A 97 -9.51 -20.32 -4.16
C PRO A 97 -8.89 -20.59 -2.80
N ALA A 98 -7.82 -19.86 -2.52
CA ALA A 98 -7.39 -19.55 -1.18
C ALA A 98 -8.62 -18.94 -0.51
N GLU A 99 -8.96 -19.42 0.68
CA GLU A 99 -10.16 -18.98 1.37
C GLU A 99 -10.10 -17.45 1.53
N LEU A 100 -11.06 -16.77 0.88
CA LEU A 100 -11.14 -15.31 0.85
C LEU A 100 -12.14 -14.89 1.91
N VAL A 101 -11.64 -14.44 3.05
CA VAL A 101 -12.49 -13.89 4.10
C VAL A 101 -12.43 -12.37 4.02
N ILE A 102 -13.53 -11.77 3.58
CA ILE A 102 -13.73 -10.32 3.58
C ILE A 102 -14.53 -9.95 4.82
N LYS A 103 -14.02 -9.02 5.62
CA LYS A 103 -14.75 -8.42 6.73
C LYS A 103 -14.81 -6.91 6.55
N ARG A 104 -15.98 -6.34 6.78
CA ARG A 104 -16.22 -4.89 6.76
C ARG A 104 -16.93 -4.51 8.05
N VAL A 105 -16.39 -3.53 8.74
CA VAL A 105 -16.96 -3.00 9.98
C VAL A 105 -16.87 -1.49 9.97
N ASP A 106 -17.96 -0.83 10.38
CA ASP A 106 -17.97 0.61 10.61
C ASP A 106 -17.57 0.84 12.07
N VAL A 107 -16.58 1.72 12.27
CA VAL A 107 -15.94 1.94 13.57
C VAL A 107 -15.57 3.40 13.76
N SER A 108 -15.51 3.85 15.01
CA SER A 108 -15.02 5.19 15.33
C SER A 108 -13.55 5.32 14.94
N TYR A 109 -13.19 6.44 14.30
CA TYR A 109 -11.80 6.67 13.89
C TYR A 109 -10.85 6.75 15.08
N ASN A 110 -11.32 7.31 16.19
CA ASN A 110 -10.56 7.41 17.43
C ASN A 110 -10.34 6.05 18.09
N ASP A 111 -11.13 5.04 17.73
CA ASP A 111 -10.96 3.66 18.21
C ASP A 111 -9.92 2.90 17.38
N ILE A 112 -9.60 3.40 16.17
CA ILE A 112 -8.56 2.81 15.30
C ILE A 112 -7.22 3.49 15.52
N VAL A 113 -7.16 4.82 15.40
CA VAL A 113 -5.89 5.53 15.31
C VAL A 113 -5.56 6.14 16.66
N HIS A 114 -4.56 5.58 17.33
CA HIS A 114 -4.07 6.06 18.61
C HIS A 114 -2.67 6.66 18.45
N ASN A 115 -2.41 7.78 19.13
CA ASN A 115 -1.05 8.27 19.33
C ASN A 115 -0.58 7.79 20.70
N THR A 116 0.31 6.81 20.72
CA THR A 116 0.84 6.23 21.97
C THR A 116 2.23 6.80 22.26
N PRO A 117 2.55 7.15 23.52
CA PRO A 117 3.90 7.51 23.90
C PRO A 117 4.87 6.35 23.63
N GLN A 118 6.02 6.60 22.99
CA GLN A 118 7.10 5.61 22.97
C GLN A 118 7.59 5.38 24.39
N ILE A 119 7.17 4.29 25.02
CA ILE A 119 7.84 3.79 26.23
C ILE A 119 9.07 3.02 25.76
N LYS A 120 10.20 3.72 25.60
CA LYS A 120 11.49 3.03 25.45
C LYS A 120 11.84 2.41 26.80
N VAL A 121 11.76 1.08 26.87
CA VAL A 121 12.32 0.29 27.98
C VAL A 121 13.84 0.29 27.85
N SER A 122 14.51 1.45 28.08
CA SER A 122 15.97 1.65 28.30
C SER A 122 16.48 3.04 27.85
N ASN A 123 16.02 4.13 28.48
CA ASN A 123 16.82 5.32 28.84
C ASN A 123 15.91 6.50 29.24
N PRO A 124 16.14 7.15 30.39
CA PRO A 124 15.23 8.16 30.96
C PRO A 124 15.37 9.58 30.37
N ASN A 125 16.19 9.78 29.34
CA ASN A 125 16.33 11.07 28.67
C ASN A 125 16.19 10.86 27.17
N ILE A 126 15.07 11.29 26.57
CA ILE A 126 14.87 11.71 25.16
C ILE A 126 13.37 11.98 24.97
N SER A 127 13.03 13.07 24.27
CA SER A 127 11.67 13.48 23.90
C SER A 127 10.75 12.31 23.54
N SER A 128 9.55 12.27 24.12
CA SER A 128 8.52 11.26 23.82
C SER A 128 8.10 11.35 22.36
N LYS A 129 8.80 10.63 21.48
CA LYS A 129 8.32 10.40 20.12
C LYS A 129 7.01 9.61 20.26
N LEU A 130 5.90 10.15 19.77
CA LEU A 130 4.64 9.40 19.74
C LEU A 130 4.74 8.37 18.61
N ASN A 131 4.42 7.10 18.89
CA ASN A 131 4.14 6.12 17.85
C ASN A 131 2.67 6.21 17.48
N THR A 132 2.36 6.06 16.20
CA THR A 132 0.98 5.81 15.80
C THR A 132 0.70 4.32 15.98
N GLU A 133 -0.38 3.98 16.65
CA GLU A 133 -0.91 2.63 16.76
C GLU A 133 -2.21 2.56 15.96
N LEU A 134 -2.40 1.47 15.21
CA LEU A 134 -3.68 1.10 14.62
C LEU A 134 -4.28 -0.05 15.42
N ASP A 135 -5.49 0.11 15.91
CA ASP A 135 -6.25 -0.94 16.58
C ASP A 135 -7.33 -1.49 15.64
N PHE A 136 -7.13 -2.73 15.18
CA PHE A 136 -8.00 -3.44 14.25
C PHE A 136 -8.70 -4.63 14.93
N VAL A 137 -8.79 -4.66 16.26
CA VAL A 137 -9.50 -5.72 17.00
C VAL A 137 -10.92 -5.93 16.48
N SER A 138 -11.61 -4.85 16.09
CA SER A 138 -12.96 -4.86 15.52
C SER A 138 -13.08 -5.63 14.19
N ALA A 139 -12.01 -5.73 13.40
CA ALA A 139 -11.97 -6.56 12.18
C ALA A 139 -11.74 -8.05 12.50
N GLY A 140 -11.52 -8.39 13.77
CA GLY A 140 -11.17 -9.72 14.26
C GLY A 140 -9.69 -10.03 14.09
N THR A 141 -9.18 -10.90 14.96
CA THR A 141 -7.74 -11.24 15.06
C THR A 141 -7.42 -12.67 14.66
N SER A 142 -8.45 -13.47 14.31
CA SER A 142 -8.34 -14.92 14.10
C SER A 142 -7.38 -15.34 12.97
N MET A 143 -7.07 -14.45 12.04
CA MET A 143 -6.14 -14.70 10.93
C MET A 143 -4.67 -14.84 11.39
N TYR A 144 -4.33 -14.26 12.53
CA TYR A 144 -2.99 -14.31 13.14
C TYR A 144 -3.16 -14.65 14.64
N PRO A 145 -3.09 -15.94 15.04
CA PRO A 145 -3.53 -16.37 16.36
C PRO A 145 -2.86 -15.69 17.57
N LYS A 146 -1.65 -15.16 17.39
CA LYS A 146 -0.91 -14.46 18.44
C LYS A 146 -1.09 -12.95 18.40
N TRP A 147 -1.62 -12.41 17.30
CA TRP A 147 -1.83 -10.98 17.12
C TRP A 147 -2.96 -10.47 18.02
N SER A 148 -2.68 -9.39 18.75
CA SER A 148 -3.64 -8.73 19.63
C SER A 148 -4.69 -7.92 18.89
N GLY A 149 -4.55 -7.70 17.58
CA GLY A 149 -5.33 -6.73 16.81
C GLY A 149 -4.66 -5.36 16.69
N LYS A 150 -3.58 -5.11 17.45
CA LYS A 150 -2.86 -3.83 17.46
C LYS A 150 -1.64 -3.84 16.53
N ILE A 151 -1.39 -2.72 15.88
CA ILE A 151 -0.27 -2.53 14.96
C ILE A 151 0.48 -1.27 15.36
N SER A 152 1.75 -1.39 15.75
CA SER A 152 2.62 -0.25 16.02
C SER A 152 3.27 0.22 14.72
N LEU A 153 3.21 1.52 14.45
CA LEU A 153 3.76 2.12 13.24
C LEU A 153 5.06 2.88 13.52
N THR A 154 6.07 2.57 12.71
CA THR A 154 7.32 3.33 12.66
C THR A 154 7.49 3.91 11.27
N GLU A 155 7.54 5.24 11.15
CA GLU A 155 7.73 5.91 9.86
C GLU A 155 9.05 5.49 9.20
N LEU A 156 8.97 5.11 7.93
CA LEU A 156 10.13 4.76 7.11
C LEU A 156 10.60 5.97 6.30
N LYS A 157 11.92 6.11 6.20
CA LYS A 157 12.53 7.13 5.34
C LYS A 157 12.37 6.74 3.88
N THR A 158 11.62 7.52 3.14
CA THR A 158 11.46 7.38 1.69
C THR A 158 12.21 8.48 0.94
N ARG A 159 12.42 8.25 -0.35
CA ARG A 159 12.97 9.21 -1.31
C ARG A 159 12.07 9.22 -2.54
N ALA A 160 12.12 10.32 -3.28
CA ALA A 160 11.44 10.41 -4.56
C ALA A 160 11.98 9.35 -5.55
N ILE A 161 11.18 8.96 -6.53
CA ILE A 161 11.53 7.92 -7.51
C ILE A 161 12.73 8.37 -8.36
N ASN A 162 13.79 7.58 -8.48
CA ASN A 162 14.92 7.85 -9.37
C ASN A 162 14.76 7.12 -10.73
N THR A 163 15.65 7.38 -11.69
CA THR A 163 15.75 6.57 -12.92
C THR A 163 16.38 5.23 -12.58
N ASP A 164 15.69 4.12 -12.83
CA ASP A 164 16.17 2.78 -12.52
C ASP A 164 15.34 1.66 -13.17
N ASN A 165 15.83 0.42 -13.03
CA ASN A 165 15.09 -0.79 -13.36
C ASN A 165 14.76 -1.57 -12.08
N TRP A 166 13.53 -2.05 -12.02
CA TRP A 166 12.95 -2.67 -10.85
C TRP A 166 12.30 -3.99 -11.24
N HIS A 167 12.13 -4.84 -10.23
CA HIS A 167 11.53 -6.15 -10.31
C HIS A 167 12.43 -7.18 -11.04
N ASP A 168 12.81 -8.22 -10.30
CA ASP A 168 13.53 -9.36 -10.86
C ASP A 168 12.52 -10.28 -11.55
N ASN A 169 12.18 -9.92 -12.79
CA ASN A 169 11.23 -10.62 -13.63
C ASN A 169 11.82 -11.94 -14.14
N LYS A 170 11.06 -13.03 -14.04
CA LYS A 170 11.45 -14.35 -14.57
C LYS A 170 11.22 -14.46 -16.08
N GLY A 171 10.50 -13.50 -16.67
CA GLY A 171 10.24 -13.41 -18.10
C GLY A 171 9.10 -14.31 -18.57
N TYR A 172 8.26 -14.84 -17.67
CA TYR A 172 7.16 -15.72 -18.07
C TYR A 172 5.92 -14.91 -18.46
N SER A 173 5.21 -15.36 -19.50
CA SER A 173 3.94 -14.77 -19.92
C SER A 173 2.83 -14.90 -18.87
N THR A 174 3.03 -15.72 -17.85
CA THR A 174 2.09 -15.98 -16.76
C THR A 174 2.41 -15.17 -15.50
N ASP A 175 3.50 -14.39 -15.49
CA ASP A 175 3.85 -13.54 -14.36
C ASP A 175 2.83 -12.40 -14.20
N MET A 176 2.50 -12.05 -12.95
CA MET A 176 1.58 -10.95 -12.66
C MET A 176 2.22 -9.63 -13.08
N LEU A 177 3.41 -9.35 -12.56
CA LEU A 177 4.21 -8.17 -12.84
C LEU A 177 5.48 -8.60 -13.57
N GLY A 178 5.81 -7.92 -14.66
CA GLY A 178 7.03 -8.13 -15.43
C GLY A 178 8.07 -7.05 -15.12
N ASP A 179 8.74 -6.56 -16.15
CA ASP A 179 9.70 -5.46 -16.04
C ASP A 179 9.00 -4.18 -15.57
N VAL A 180 9.66 -3.48 -14.65
CA VAL A 180 9.27 -2.17 -14.16
C VAL A 180 10.42 -1.20 -14.33
N GLU A 181 10.18 -0.12 -15.07
CA GLU A 181 11.18 0.89 -15.37
C GLU A 181 10.71 2.24 -14.85
N THR A 182 11.63 3.01 -14.29
CA THR A 182 11.37 4.39 -13.90
C THR A 182 12.35 5.32 -14.59
N THR A 183 11.85 6.46 -15.05
CA THR A 183 12.68 7.53 -15.63
C THR A 183 12.35 8.84 -14.94
N ARG A 184 13.38 9.54 -14.48
CA ARG A 184 13.28 10.93 -14.00
C ARG A 184 14.07 11.87 -14.90
N ASN A 185 13.40 12.92 -15.37
CA ASN A 185 14.00 14.05 -16.05
C ASN A 185 13.58 15.35 -15.38
N GLY A 186 14.41 15.83 -14.45
CA GLY A 186 14.06 16.94 -13.56
C GLY A 186 12.83 16.60 -12.70
N ASP A 187 11.78 17.41 -12.86
CA ASP A 187 10.51 17.26 -12.15
C ASP A 187 9.57 16.24 -12.82
N LYS A 188 9.87 15.78 -14.04
CA LYS A 188 9.05 14.79 -14.73
C LYS A 188 9.51 13.39 -14.36
N VAL A 189 8.56 12.56 -13.93
CA VAL A 189 8.78 11.15 -13.61
C VAL A 189 7.82 10.32 -14.44
N ALA A 190 8.34 9.26 -15.05
CA ALA A 190 7.56 8.24 -15.74
C ALA A 190 7.86 6.87 -15.12
N VAL A 191 6.81 6.06 -14.99
CA VAL A 191 6.89 4.68 -14.53
C VAL A 191 6.21 3.80 -15.57
N THR A 192 6.92 2.79 -16.05
CA THR A 192 6.39 1.78 -16.97
C THR A 192 6.34 0.45 -16.24
N MET A 193 5.17 -0.20 -16.22
CA MET A 193 5.00 -1.52 -15.60
C MET A 193 4.37 -2.47 -16.60
N THR A 194 5.07 -3.55 -16.92
CA THR A 194 4.52 -4.61 -17.77
C THR A 194 3.74 -5.62 -16.92
N PHE A 195 2.59 -6.06 -17.42
CA PHE A 195 1.77 -7.10 -16.78
C PHE A 195 1.58 -8.25 -17.78
N PRO A 196 2.53 -9.21 -17.84
CA PRO A 196 2.55 -10.25 -18.87
C PRO A 196 1.25 -11.06 -18.94
N ALA A 197 0.76 -11.55 -17.81
CA ALA A 197 -0.51 -12.30 -17.76
C ALA A 197 -1.71 -11.45 -18.18
N ALA A 198 -1.69 -10.15 -17.86
CA ALA A 198 -2.74 -9.23 -18.27
C ALA A 198 -2.62 -8.80 -19.75
N GLY A 199 -1.47 -9.07 -20.40
CA GLY A 199 -1.20 -8.77 -21.80
C GLY A 199 -1.01 -7.29 -22.10
N CYS A 200 -0.56 -6.49 -21.12
CA CYS A 200 -0.53 -5.04 -21.24
C CYS A 200 0.67 -4.38 -20.53
N THR A 201 0.75 -3.06 -20.70
CA THR A 201 1.69 -2.19 -20.00
C THR A 201 0.91 -1.00 -19.43
N LEU A 202 1.11 -0.72 -18.14
CA LEU A 202 0.62 0.49 -17.50
C LEU A 202 1.74 1.53 -17.49
N VAL A 203 1.38 2.78 -17.81
CA VAL A 203 2.29 3.92 -17.78
C VAL A 203 1.75 4.96 -16.81
N GLY A 204 2.58 5.32 -15.84
CA GLY A 204 2.28 6.31 -14.81
C GLY A 204 3.16 7.54 -14.97
N ASP A 205 2.54 8.69 -15.20
CA ASP A 205 3.24 9.97 -15.28
C ASP A 205 3.05 10.77 -13.98
N ALA A 206 4.10 11.43 -13.53
CA ALA A 206 4.06 12.38 -12.42
C ALA A 206 4.85 13.64 -12.75
N THR A 207 4.35 14.77 -12.24
CA THR A 207 5.13 15.99 -12.08
C THR A 207 5.45 16.13 -10.60
N SER A 208 6.68 15.78 -10.24
CA SER A 208 7.21 15.95 -8.89
C SER A 208 7.34 17.43 -8.58
N SER A 209 6.89 17.84 -7.40
CA SER A 209 7.10 19.22 -6.92
C SER A 209 8.45 19.39 -6.21
N GLY A 210 9.21 18.29 -6.01
CA GLY A 210 10.40 18.24 -5.16
C GLY A 210 10.12 18.47 -3.66
N LYS A 211 8.87 18.72 -3.27
CA LYS A 211 8.46 19.03 -1.88
C LYS A 211 8.02 17.81 -1.09
N THR A 212 7.79 16.68 -1.74
CA THR A 212 7.32 15.42 -1.14
C THR A 212 8.28 14.28 -1.50
N ASN A 213 8.43 13.32 -0.58
CA ASN A 213 9.21 12.11 -0.86
C ASN A 213 8.43 11.09 -1.69
N PHE A 214 7.12 11.32 -1.90
CA PHE A 214 6.27 10.54 -2.78
C PHE A 214 5.93 11.33 -4.04
N ASP A 215 5.99 10.66 -5.18
CA ASP A 215 5.53 11.17 -6.47
C ASP A 215 4.07 10.71 -6.70
N LYS A 216 3.18 11.65 -7.03
CA LYS A 216 1.79 11.36 -7.42
C LYS A 216 1.73 10.99 -8.89
N LEU A 217 1.46 9.72 -9.18
CA LEU A 217 1.41 9.15 -10.51
C LEU A 217 -0.04 9.08 -11.01
N ILE A 218 -0.25 9.37 -12.28
CA ILE A 218 -1.52 9.17 -12.99
C ILE A 218 -1.28 8.07 -14.03
N PHE A 219 -1.95 6.93 -13.83
CA PHE A 219 -1.76 5.76 -14.67
C PHE A 219 -2.74 5.67 -15.83
N THR A 220 -2.23 5.19 -16.96
CA THR A 220 -2.97 4.88 -18.19
C THR A 220 -2.60 3.48 -18.71
N GLY A 221 -3.36 2.98 -19.69
CA GLY A 221 -3.18 1.66 -20.29
C GLY A 221 -4.11 0.57 -19.75
N PHE A 222 -4.94 0.88 -18.75
CA PHE A 222 -5.87 -0.08 -18.13
C PHE A 222 -6.89 -0.65 -19.13
N ASP A 223 -7.29 0.15 -20.13
CA ASP A 223 -8.19 -0.26 -21.21
C ASP A 223 -7.63 -1.38 -22.09
N LYS A 224 -6.32 -1.61 -22.06
CA LYS A 224 -5.62 -2.67 -22.78
C LYS A 224 -5.34 -3.90 -21.92
N CYS A 225 -5.64 -3.83 -20.62
CA CYS A 225 -5.30 -4.87 -19.66
C CYS A 225 -6.47 -5.81 -19.42
N ARG A 226 -6.16 -7.12 -19.36
CA ARG A 226 -7.12 -8.14 -18.91
C ARG A 226 -6.57 -8.88 -17.70
N PHE A 227 -6.76 -8.29 -16.52
CA PHE A 227 -6.45 -8.89 -15.21
C PHE A 227 -7.43 -10.04 -14.93
N ASP A 228 -6.94 -11.27 -14.99
CA ASP A 228 -7.73 -12.49 -14.90
C ASP A 228 -6.96 -13.50 -14.05
N LEU A 229 -7.57 -13.92 -12.93
CA LEU A 229 -6.95 -14.85 -11.98
C LEU A 229 -6.59 -16.19 -12.63
N ALA A 230 -7.32 -16.61 -13.66
CA ALA A 230 -7.09 -17.90 -14.33
C ALA A 230 -5.81 -17.91 -15.18
N LYS A 231 -5.21 -16.76 -15.45
CA LYS A 231 -3.97 -16.66 -16.25
C LYS A 231 -2.70 -16.76 -15.43
N GLY A 232 -2.80 -16.64 -14.12
CA GLY A 232 -1.67 -16.69 -13.22
C GLY A 232 -1.17 -18.11 -12.97
N VAL A 233 0.15 -18.27 -12.92
CA VAL A 233 0.80 -19.53 -12.54
C VAL A 233 1.76 -19.24 -11.39
N ASN A 234 1.67 -20.02 -10.30
CA ASN A 234 2.50 -19.88 -9.10
C ASN A 234 2.49 -18.48 -8.46
N TRP A 235 1.39 -17.74 -8.63
CA TRP A 235 1.21 -16.44 -8.02
C TRP A 235 1.16 -16.54 -6.50
N THR A 236 1.84 -15.59 -5.86
CA THR A 236 1.78 -15.41 -4.41
C THR A 236 0.44 -14.76 -4.01
N ALA A 237 0.10 -14.80 -2.73
CA ALA A 237 -1.10 -14.12 -2.25
C ALA A 237 -1.09 -12.60 -2.51
N PRO A 238 0.03 -11.87 -2.33
CA PRO A 238 0.15 -10.49 -2.81
C PRO A 238 -0.16 -10.32 -4.30
N ASP A 239 0.30 -11.23 -5.17
CA ASP A 239 0.03 -11.15 -6.61
C ASP A 239 -1.47 -11.24 -6.90
N LEU A 240 -2.15 -12.17 -6.22
CA LEU A 240 -3.58 -12.37 -6.36
C LEU A 240 -4.37 -11.13 -5.91
N PHE A 241 -4.03 -10.55 -4.76
CA PHE A 241 -4.68 -9.32 -4.27
C PHE A 241 -4.47 -8.13 -5.20
N ASN A 242 -3.24 -7.98 -5.70
CA ASN A 242 -2.92 -6.87 -6.57
C ASN A 242 -3.60 -7.04 -7.93
N ASN A 243 -3.63 -8.25 -8.50
CA ASN A 243 -4.36 -8.52 -9.74
C ASN A 243 -5.87 -8.21 -9.62
N GLU A 244 -6.52 -8.61 -8.52
CA GLU A 244 -7.94 -8.33 -8.26
C GLU A 244 -8.23 -6.83 -8.14
N GLY A 245 -7.39 -6.09 -7.41
CA GLY A 245 -7.55 -4.65 -7.29
C GLY A 245 -7.27 -3.92 -8.60
N LEU A 246 -6.23 -4.34 -9.35
CA LEU A 246 -5.89 -3.78 -10.67
C LEU A 246 -7.00 -4.03 -11.71
N ALA A 247 -7.76 -5.12 -11.60
CA ALA A 247 -8.91 -5.40 -12.46
C ALA A 247 -10.02 -4.33 -12.38
N LYS A 248 -10.05 -3.53 -11.30
CA LYS A 248 -10.98 -2.40 -11.12
C LYS A 248 -10.44 -1.08 -11.67
N GLY A 249 -9.19 -1.07 -12.14
CA GLY A 249 -8.50 0.11 -12.61
C GLY A 249 -9.07 0.67 -13.91
N ARG A 250 -8.83 1.97 -14.11
CA ARG A 250 -9.24 2.73 -15.29
C ARG A 250 -8.19 3.80 -15.58
N ASN A 251 -8.13 4.25 -16.82
CA ASN A 251 -7.24 5.36 -17.18
C ASN A 251 -7.54 6.60 -16.32
N GLY A 252 -6.48 7.23 -15.81
CA GLY A 252 -6.57 8.28 -14.82
C GLY A 252 -6.51 7.80 -13.37
N ALA A 253 -6.31 6.49 -13.12
CA ALA A 253 -6.11 5.97 -11.77
C ALA A 253 -4.88 6.63 -11.12
N VAL A 254 -5.06 7.10 -9.88
CA VAL A 254 -4.00 7.76 -9.12
C VAL A 254 -3.26 6.72 -8.28
N ALA A 255 -1.93 6.85 -8.26
CA ALA A 255 -1.05 6.12 -7.36
C ALA A 255 -0.01 7.05 -6.73
N TYR A 256 0.62 6.56 -5.67
CA TYR A 256 1.73 7.23 -4.99
C TYR A 256 2.93 6.30 -4.99
N GLY A 257 4.05 6.78 -5.52
CA GLY A 257 5.27 6.00 -5.59
C GLY A 257 6.44 6.67 -4.88
N ALA A 258 7.30 5.86 -4.28
CA ALA A 258 8.54 6.29 -3.65
C ALA A 258 9.56 5.17 -3.63
N THR A 259 10.83 5.53 -3.40
CA THR A 259 11.91 4.58 -3.16
C THR A 259 12.28 4.54 -1.68
N LEU A 260 12.77 3.40 -1.23
CA LEU A 260 13.26 3.19 0.12
C LEU A 260 14.39 2.16 0.15
N LYS A 261 15.05 2.04 1.29
CA LYS A 261 15.95 0.92 1.56
C LYS A 261 15.30 -0.04 2.54
N ASN A 262 15.38 -1.34 2.27
CA ASN A 262 14.97 -2.36 3.24
C ASN A 262 16.01 -2.48 4.37
N ASP A 263 15.74 -3.37 5.34
CA ASP A 263 16.62 -3.60 6.49
C ASP A 263 18.02 -4.10 6.10
N SER A 264 18.17 -4.72 4.92
CA SER A 264 19.48 -5.13 4.37
C SER A 264 20.21 -4.01 3.60
N GLY A 265 19.58 -2.84 3.45
CA GLY A 265 20.11 -1.71 2.69
C GLY A 265 19.85 -1.76 1.18
N ALA A 266 19.19 -2.81 0.69
CA ALA A 266 18.82 -2.93 -0.72
C ALA A 266 17.70 -1.94 -1.06
N GLU A 267 17.79 -1.33 -2.25
CA GLU A 267 16.83 -0.35 -2.72
C GLU A 267 15.54 -1.04 -3.22
N MET A 268 14.41 -0.46 -2.85
CA MET A 268 13.08 -0.90 -3.25
C MET A 268 12.30 0.27 -3.82
N LEU A 269 11.44 -0.02 -4.79
CA LEU A 269 10.37 0.84 -5.27
C LEU A 269 9.05 0.37 -4.66
N LEU A 270 8.24 1.31 -4.18
CA LEU A 270 6.89 1.07 -3.72
C LEU A 270 5.92 1.93 -4.54
N ILE A 271 4.83 1.34 -5.01
CA ILE A 271 3.72 2.05 -5.68
C ILE A 271 2.40 1.59 -5.06
N GLY A 272 1.67 2.53 -4.44
CA GLY A 272 0.36 2.28 -3.82
C GLY A 272 -0.78 2.97 -4.57
N PHE A 273 -1.83 2.22 -4.90
CA PHE A 273 -3.07 2.72 -5.50
C PHE A 273 -4.18 2.76 -4.43
N PRO A 274 -4.50 3.94 -3.87
CA PRO A 274 -5.50 4.04 -2.80
C PRO A 274 -6.91 3.64 -3.25
N GLU A 275 -7.29 3.92 -4.50
CA GLU A 275 -8.65 3.66 -5.02
C GLU A 275 -8.86 2.23 -5.53
N LEU A 276 -7.81 1.41 -5.59
CA LEU A 276 -7.88 0.04 -6.12
C LEU A 276 -7.83 -0.97 -4.99
N ASP A 277 -8.77 -0.83 -4.04
CA ASP A 277 -8.80 -1.57 -2.77
C ASP A 277 -7.44 -1.58 -2.04
N GLY A 278 -6.65 -0.51 -2.19
CA GLY A 278 -5.31 -0.37 -1.62
C GLY A 278 -4.22 -1.22 -2.28
N VAL A 279 -4.26 -1.53 -3.59
CA VAL A 279 -3.15 -2.24 -4.29
C VAL A 279 -1.80 -1.62 -3.91
N VAL A 280 -0.83 -2.47 -3.56
CA VAL A 280 0.55 -2.03 -3.30
C VAL A 280 1.51 -2.98 -3.99
N LEU A 281 2.34 -2.41 -4.85
CA LEU A 281 3.44 -3.09 -5.51
C LEU A 281 4.73 -2.69 -4.79
N VAL A 282 5.51 -3.69 -4.35
CA VAL A 282 6.83 -3.49 -3.75
C VAL A 282 7.82 -4.31 -4.57
N MET A 283 8.83 -3.64 -5.11
CA MET A 283 9.77 -4.22 -6.08
C MET A 283 11.19 -3.94 -5.63
N ASN A 284 12.05 -4.95 -5.69
CA ASN A 284 13.49 -4.74 -5.50
C ASN A 284 14.10 -4.13 -6.75
N LYS A 285 15.16 -3.35 -6.58
CA LYS A 285 16.02 -2.91 -7.68
C LYS A 285 16.70 -4.12 -8.34
N ARG A 286 16.81 -4.08 -9.66
CA ARG A 286 17.47 -5.11 -10.47
C ARG A 286 18.99 -4.93 -10.51
#